data_AF-A0A3D5LG02-F1
#
_entry.id   AF-A0A3D5LG02-F1
#
_cell.length_a   1.000
_cell.length_b   1.000
_cell.length_c   1.000
_cell.angle_alpha   90.00
_cell.angle_beta   90.00
_cell.angle_gamma   90.00
#
_symmetry.space_group_name_H-M   'P 1'
#
loop_
_entity.id
_entity.type
_entity.pdbx_description
1 polymer ?
#
loop_
_entity_poly.entity_id
_entity_poly.type
_entity_poly.pdbx_seq_one_letter_code
_entity_poly.pdbx_strand_id
1 'polypeptide(L)'
;MNIYEKIFDRLTELHMSQIELSRRTGIATSTISDWRKKKINPQADKLVAICKALDMSLVDLLCNGDEKEEKVVQTDYMLDERQIVEVFRMADNETKRRLLRYFELVEICNQINENNISKKNKRNVSVIQDIDGNNIVVINDIIFKGKRSINWKDVREYLKNYIGDFYTIASTGDIVYIGLDLPNEYSGSKYTHSIKGTNAKAKANAAQGIPELIEIAVGKHFRENTEAKHWRNAKFGWYRYDSRFALPVYDEVGEIERYNVFHTSLIVRHSEDKKLYLYDILDIKKETSNPIEP
;
A
#
# COMPACT_ATOMS: atom_id res chain seq x y z
N MET A 1 35.14 -21.02 -23.82
CA MET A 1 35.46 -21.82 -25.01
C MET A 1 34.64 -21.30 -26.17
N ASN A 2 35.22 -21.09 -27.37
CA ASN A 2 34.45 -20.55 -28.49
C ASN A 2 33.49 -21.60 -29.08
N ILE A 3 32.38 -21.16 -29.69
CA ILE A 3 31.33 -22.04 -30.23
C ILE A 3 31.91 -23.01 -31.26
N TYR A 4 32.79 -22.55 -32.16
CA TYR A 4 33.42 -23.44 -33.14
C TYR A 4 34.27 -24.54 -32.47
N GLU A 5 34.95 -24.25 -31.36
CA GLU A 5 35.78 -25.22 -30.65
C GLU A 5 34.92 -26.34 -30.06
N LYS A 6 33.77 -25.96 -29.46
CA LYS A 6 32.82 -26.93 -28.88
C LYS A 6 32.25 -27.88 -29.93
N ILE A 7 32.00 -27.37 -31.14
CA ILE A 7 31.53 -28.18 -32.26
C ILE A 7 32.59 -29.23 -32.64
N PHE A 8 33.86 -28.86 -32.73
CA PHE A 8 34.93 -29.78 -33.11
C PHE A 8 35.30 -30.77 -32.00
N ASP A 9 35.23 -30.36 -30.74
CA ASP A 9 35.46 -31.26 -29.61
C ASP A 9 34.34 -32.30 -29.54
N ARG A 10 33.08 -31.88 -29.70
CA ARG A 10 31.94 -32.80 -29.77
C ARG A 10 31.99 -33.74 -30.97
N LEU A 11 32.49 -33.29 -32.13
CA LEU A 11 32.75 -34.18 -33.27
C LEU A 11 33.78 -35.26 -32.94
N THR A 12 34.80 -34.90 -32.16
CA THR A 12 35.86 -35.84 -31.73
C THR A 12 35.29 -36.87 -30.76
N GLU A 13 34.48 -36.44 -29.79
CA GLU A 13 33.78 -37.32 -28.84
C GLU A 13 32.83 -38.31 -29.53
N LEU A 14 32.10 -37.85 -30.55
CA LEU A 14 31.16 -38.68 -31.31
C LEU A 14 31.84 -39.51 -32.41
N HIS A 15 33.17 -39.42 -32.53
CA HIS A 15 33.94 -40.02 -33.64
C HIS A 15 33.35 -39.71 -35.03
N MET A 16 32.81 -38.50 -35.18
CA MET A 16 32.09 -38.06 -36.38
C MET A 16 33.00 -37.20 -37.27
N SER A 17 33.06 -37.52 -38.57
CA SER A 17 33.82 -36.72 -39.52
C SER A 17 33.09 -35.43 -39.92
N GLN A 18 33.85 -34.42 -40.38
CA GLN A 18 33.27 -33.16 -40.91
C GLN A 18 32.38 -33.41 -42.13
N ILE A 19 32.66 -34.47 -42.91
CA ILE A 19 31.83 -34.88 -44.05
C ILE A 19 30.47 -35.38 -43.57
N GLU A 20 30.44 -36.15 -42.49
CA GLU A 20 29.19 -36.63 -41.91
C GLU A 20 28.38 -35.48 -41.27
N LEU A 21 29.04 -34.53 -40.61
CA LEU A 21 28.36 -33.32 -40.10
C LEU A 21 27.75 -32.48 -41.23
N SER A 22 28.50 -32.31 -42.32
CA SER A 22 28.04 -31.64 -43.56
C SER A 22 26.78 -32.32 -44.11
N ARG A 23 26.78 -33.65 -44.20
CA ARG A 23 25.61 -34.44 -44.64
C ARG A 23 24.38 -34.26 -43.74
N ARG A 24 24.57 -34.22 -42.41
CA ARG A 24 23.46 -34.10 -41.43
C ARG A 24 22.89 -32.69 -41.33
N THR A 25 23.73 -31.68 -41.50
CA THR A 25 23.35 -30.26 -41.34
C THR A 25 22.99 -29.58 -42.65
N GLY A 26 23.38 -30.14 -43.79
CA GLY A 26 23.27 -29.51 -45.11
C GLY A 26 24.29 -28.38 -45.32
N ILE A 27 25.25 -28.21 -44.42
CA ILE A 27 26.25 -27.14 -44.49
C ILE A 27 27.47 -27.67 -45.27
N ALA A 28 27.89 -26.94 -46.30
CA ALA A 28 29.03 -27.35 -47.11
C ALA A 28 30.28 -27.64 -46.26
N THR A 29 30.96 -28.75 -46.55
CA THR A 29 32.16 -29.21 -45.83
C THR A 29 33.27 -28.16 -45.84
N SER A 30 33.36 -27.35 -46.91
CA SER A 30 34.28 -26.20 -47.01
C SER A 30 33.99 -25.14 -45.94
N THR A 31 32.72 -24.82 -45.71
CA THR A 31 32.26 -23.87 -44.69
C THR A 31 32.59 -24.36 -43.28
N ILE A 32 32.39 -25.66 -43.01
CA ILE A 32 32.76 -26.28 -41.73
C ILE A 32 34.28 -26.20 -41.52
N SER A 33 35.07 -26.51 -42.55
CA SER A 33 36.54 -26.39 -42.49
C SER A 33 37.00 -24.96 -42.23
N ASP A 34 36.33 -23.99 -42.82
CA ASP A 34 36.61 -22.56 -42.64
C ASP A 34 36.40 -22.10 -41.19
N TRP A 35 35.43 -22.64 -40.46
CA TRP A 35 35.24 -22.33 -39.03
C TRP A 35 36.49 -22.66 -38.21
N ARG A 36 37.12 -23.81 -38.49
CA ARG A 36 38.36 -24.24 -37.81
C ARG A 36 39.57 -23.42 -38.27
N LYS A 37 39.71 -23.17 -39.57
CA LYS A 37 40.88 -22.47 -40.14
C LYS A 37 40.89 -20.98 -39.82
N LYS A 38 39.73 -20.33 -39.93
CA LYS A 38 39.56 -18.88 -39.74
C LYS A 38 39.15 -18.53 -38.31
N LYS A 39 38.93 -19.52 -37.43
CA LYS A 39 38.46 -19.35 -36.05
C LYS A 39 37.19 -18.49 -35.97
N ILE A 40 36.26 -18.75 -36.88
CA ILE A 40 34.98 -18.04 -36.97
C ILE A 40 33.84 -18.91 -36.45
N ASN A 41 32.89 -18.30 -35.76
CA ASN A 41 31.69 -19.00 -35.30
C ASN A 41 30.69 -19.19 -36.45
N PRO A 42 29.91 -20.29 -36.46
CA PRO A 42 28.76 -20.43 -37.34
C PRO A 42 27.76 -19.29 -37.13
N GLN A 43 27.03 -18.94 -38.19
CA GLN A 43 25.91 -18.00 -38.09
C GLN A 43 24.75 -18.62 -37.30
N ALA A 44 23.93 -17.76 -36.68
CA ALA A 44 22.87 -18.17 -35.76
C ALA A 44 21.83 -19.12 -36.39
N ASP A 45 21.51 -18.92 -37.66
CA ASP A 45 20.59 -19.74 -38.46
C ASP A 45 21.04 -21.21 -38.58
N LYS A 46 22.35 -21.47 -38.42
CA LYS A 46 22.94 -22.80 -38.54
C LYS A 46 23.03 -23.54 -37.20
N LEU A 47 22.89 -22.85 -36.07
CA LEU A 47 23.13 -23.42 -34.74
C LEU A 47 22.13 -24.53 -34.40
N VAL A 48 20.85 -24.36 -34.72
CA VAL A 48 19.81 -25.37 -34.44
C VAL A 48 20.07 -26.67 -35.21
N ALA A 49 20.46 -26.56 -36.49
CA ALA A 49 20.79 -27.71 -37.33
C ALA A 49 22.03 -28.45 -36.80
N ILE A 50 23.05 -27.71 -36.35
CA ILE A 50 24.26 -28.27 -35.73
C ILE A 50 23.92 -28.99 -34.42
N CYS A 51 23.12 -28.36 -33.55
CA CYS A 51 22.68 -28.95 -32.28
C CYS A 51 21.96 -30.29 -32.50
N LYS A 52 21.06 -30.34 -33.48
CA LYS A 52 20.35 -31.56 -33.87
C LYS A 52 21.28 -32.64 -34.44
N ALA A 53 22.29 -32.26 -35.22
CA ALA A 53 23.22 -33.21 -35.82
C ALA A 53 24.21 -33.83 -34.81
N LEU A 54 24.55 -33.06 -33.77
CA LEU A 54 25.50 -33.42 -32.71
C LEU A 54 24.86 -33.93 -31.42
N ASP A 55 23.53 -34.06 -31.40
CA ASP A 55 22.74 -34.46 -30.23
C ASP A 55 23.14 -33.68 -28.98
N MET A 56 23.11 -32.35 -29.09
CA MET A 56 23.45 -31.40 -28.02
C MET A 56 22.40 -30.31 -27.91
N SER A 57 22.19 -29.77 -26.72
CA SER A 57 21.28 -28.65 -26.54
C SER A 57 21.93 -27.33 -26.98
N LEU A 58 21.10 -26.35 -27.36
CA LEU A 58 21.59 -25.01 -27.67
C LEU A 58 22.27 -24.36 -26.46
N VAL A 59 21.83 -24.72 -25.25
CA VAL A 59 22.43 -24.26 -23.98
C VAL A 59 23.85 -24.81 -23.84
N ASP A 60 24.09 -26.10 -24.10
CA ASP A 60 25.42 -26.70 -24.03
C ASP A 60 26.40 -26.05 -25.04
N LEU A 61 25.87 -25.72 -26.22
CA LEU A 61 26.66 -25.09 -27.28
C LEU A 61 27.02 -23.64 -26.94
N LEU A 62 26.07 -22.85 -26.42
CA LEU A 62 26.25 -21.41 -26.19
C LEU A 62 26.86 -21.07 -24.81
N CYS A 63 26.47 -21.77 -23.75
CA CYS A 63 26.89 -21.44 -22.39
C CYS A 63 28.25 -22.09 -22.09
N ASN A 64 29.24 -21.29 -21.71
CA ASN A 64 30.44 -21.85 -21.08
C ASN A 64 30.00 -22.33 -19.69
N GLY A 65 30.36 -23.55 -19.29
CA GLY A 65 30.01 -24.12 -17.96
C GLY A 65 30.56 -23.33 -16.75
N ASP A 66 31.07 -22.13 -16.97
CA ASP A 66 31.58 -21.16 -16.00
C ASP A 66 30.69 -19.91 -15.88
N GLU A 67 29.48 -19.90 -16.45
CA GLU A 67 28.41 -19.05 -15.90
C GLU A 67 28.01 -19.64 -14.55
N LYS A 68 28.89 -19.44 -13.56
CA LYS A 68 28.51 -19.46 -12.14
C LYS A 68 27.23 -18.67 -12.07
N GLU A 69 26.16 -19.36 -11.66
CA GLU A 69 24.91 -18.76 -11.24
C GLU A 69 25.24 -17.42 -10.60
N GLU A 70 24.79 -16.32 -11.21
CA GLU A 70 24.78 -15.03 -10.53
C GLU A 70 23.96 -15.28 -9.26
N LYS A 71 24.67 -15.52 -8.16
CA LYS A 71 24.11 -15.42 -6.83
C LYS A 71 23.78 -13.94 -6.67
N VAL A 72 22.61 -13.56 -7.16
CA VAL A 72 21.91 -12.40 -6.68
C VAL A 72 21.82 -12.61 -5.18
N VAL A 73 22.62 -11.84 -4.45
CA VAL A 73 22.56 -11.76 -3.00
C VAL A 73 21.21 -11.14 -2.69
N GLN A 74 20.17 -11.98 -2.59
CA GLN A 74 18.91 -11.60 -1.99
C GLN A 74 19.04 -11.83 -0.49
N THR A 75 19.14 -10.71 0.19
CA THR A 75 19.00 -10.56 1.64
C THR A 75 17.65 -11.15 2.08
N ASP A 76 17.75 -12.32 2.69
CA ASP A 76 17.06 -12.80 3.89
C ASP A 76 15.51 -12.89 3.95
N TYR A 77 15.08 -14.09 4.36
CA TYR A 77 13.76 -14.55 4.84
C TYR A 77 12.62 -14.88 3.87
N MET A 78 12.59 -16.15 3.42
CA MET A 78 11.62 -17.20 3.85
C MET A 78 10.95 -18.11 2.80
N LEU A 79 11.11 -17.91 1.49
CA LEU A 79 10.74 -18.93 0.49
C LEU A 79 11.71 -18.84 -0.69
N ASP A 80 12.44 -19.92 -0.97
CA ASP A 80 13.14 -20.04 -2.25
C ASP A 80 12.05 -19.99 -3.34
N GLU A 81 12.09 -19.00 -4.23
CA GLU A 81 11.11 -18.86 -5.32
C GLU A 81 10.96 -20.19 -6.09
N ARG A 82 12.05 -20.97 -6.18
CA ARG A 82 12.07 -22.31 -6.78
C ARG A 82 11.16 -23.31 -6.03
N GLN A 83 11.11 -23.26 -4.70
CA GLN A 83 10.23 -24.12 -3.90
C GLN A 83 8.74 -23.82 -4.13
N ILE A 84 8.36 -22.55 -4.24
CA ILE A 84 6.96 -22.18 -4.52
C ILE A 84 6.55 -22.72 -5.90
N VAL A 85 7.41 -22.55 -6.91
CA VAL A 85 7.17 -23.04 -8.27
C VAL A 85 7.07 -24.56 -8.29
N GLU A 86 7.92 -25.27 -7.53
CA GLU A 86 7.89 -26.72 -7.46
C GLU A 86 6.63 -27.26 -6.76
N VAL A 87 6.25 -26.66 -5.63
CA VAL A 87 4.99 -26.96 -4.94
C VAL A 87 3.80 -26.71 -5.87
N PHE A 88 3.79 -25.60 -6.59
CA PHE A 88 2.74 -25.31 -7.55
C PHE A 88 2.71 -26.33 -8.68
N ARG A 89 3.85 -26.76 -9.23
CA ARG A 89 3.91 -27.78 -10.30
C ARG A 89 3.33 -29.11 -9.84
N MET A 90 3.73 -29.56 -8.65
CA MET A 90 3.33 -30.85 -8.07
C MET A 90 1.88 -30.88 -7.56
N ALA A 91 1.28 -29.72 -7.31
CA ALA A 91 -0.09 -29.62 -6.82
C ALA A 91 -1.14 -30.08 -7.85
N ASP A 92 -2.29 -30.54 -7.33
CA ASP A 92 -3.46 -30.83 -8.15
C ASP A 92 -4.14 -29.55 -8.69
N ASN A 93 -5.06 -29.72 -9.63
CA ASN A 93 -5.72 -28.57 -10.29
C ASN A 93 -6.56 -27.73 -9.33
N GLU A 94 -7.12 -28.33 -8.28
CA GLU A 94 -7.92 -27.60 -7.30
C GLU A 94 -7.02 -26.72 -6.42
N THR A 95 -5.91 -27.26 -5.94
CA THR A 95 -4.92 -26.55 -5.13
C THR A 95 -4.26 -25.44 -5.94
N LYS A 96 -3.88 -25.70 -7.19
CA LYS A 96 -3.38 -24.67 -8.12
C LYS A 96 -4.35 -23.51 -8.25
N ARG A 97 -5.64 -23.81 -8.46
CA ARG A 97 -6.68 -22.78 -8.57
C ARG A 97 -6.86 -21.98 -7.28
N ARG A 98 -6.74 -22.62 -6.11
CA ARG A 98 -6.79 -21.93 -4.80
C ARG A 98 -5.58 -21.03 -4.60
N LEU A 99 -4.37 -21.49 -4.92
CA LEU A 99 -3.15 -20.69 -4.81
C LEU A 99 -3.21 -19.44 -5.70
N LEU A 100 -3.67 -19.58 -6.95
CA LEU A 100 -3.88 -18.43 -7.85
C LEU A 100 -4.87 -17.42 -7.25
N ARG A 101 -5.99 -17.88 -6.69
CA ARG A 101 -6.94 -16.99 -6.02
C ARG A 101 -6.34 -16.24 -4.83
N TYR A 102 -5.44 -16.87 -4.07
CA TYR A 102 -4.75 -16.20 -2.98
C TYR A 102 -3.83 -15.10 -3.50
N PHE A 103 -3.09 -15.34 -4.58
CA PHE A 103 -2.26 -14.31 -5.21
C PHE A 103 -3.10 -13.14 -5.73
N GLU A 104 -4.21 -13.42 -6.42
CA GLU A 104 -5.16 -12.39 -6.88
C GLU A 104 -5.71 -11.57 -5.71
N LEU A 105 -6.07 -12.21 -4.60
CA LEU A 105 -6.54 -11.55 -3.38
C LEU A 105 -5.48 -10.61 -2.79
N VAL A 106 -4.23 -11.05 -2.72
CA VAL A 106 -3.11 -10.23 -2.22
C VAL A 106 -2.89 -9.02 -3.13
N GLU A 107 -2.96 -9.20 -4.45
CA GLU A 107 -2.81 -8.11 -5.41
C GLU A 107 -3.93 -7.07 -5.27
N ILE A 108 -5.20 -7.52 -5.14
CA ILE A 108 -6.34 -6.65 -4.87
C ILE A 108 -6.15 -5.88 -3.55
N CYS A 109 -5.72 -6.55 -2.48
CA CYS A 109 -5.44 -5.92 -1.20
C CYS A 109 -4.34 -4.85 -1.29
N ASN A 110 -3.28 -5.12 -2.05
CA ASN A 110 -2.19 -4.15 -2.28
C ASN A 110 -2.69 -2.94 -3.06
N GLN A 111 -3.46 -3.14 -4.13
CA GLN A 111 -4.06 -2.05 -4.90
C GLN A 111 -5.00 -1.19 -4.03
N ILE A 112 -5.79 -1.81 -3.14
CA ILE A 112 -6.64 -1.07 -2.18
C ILE A 112 -5.77 -0.23 -1.25
N ASN A 113 -4.68 -0.80 -0.71
CA ASN A 113 -3.75 -0.06 0.15
C ASN A 113 -3.07 1.11 -0.56
N GLU A 114 -2.56 0.92 -1.78
CA GLU A 114 -1.95 2.00 -2.58
C GLU A 114 -2.94 3.13 -2.90
N ASN A 115 -4.19 2.76 -3.21
CA ASN A 115 -5.27 3.74 -3.41
C ASN A 115 -5.57 4.52 -2.11
N ASN A 116 -5.52 3.88 -0.95
CA ASN A 116 -5.69 4.54 0.34
C ASN A 116 -4.51 5.48 0.68
N ILE A 117 -3.27 5.09 0.38
CA ILE A 117 -2.09 5.98 0.51
C ILE A 117 -2.22 7.19 -0.43
N SER A 118 -2.64 6.97 -1.67
CA SER A 118 -2.89 8.03 -2.64
C SER A 118 -4.01 8.99 -2.21
N LYS A 119 -5.05 8.47 -1.53
CA LYS A 119 -6.09 9.29 -0.88
C LYS A 119 -5.55 10.08 0.32
N LYS A 120 -4.63 9.53 1.12
CA LYS A 120 -3.97 10.22 2.25
C LYS A 120 -3.16 11.43 1.74
N ASN A 121 -2.41 11.27 0.65
CA ASN A 121 -1.58 12.33 0.06
C ASN A 121 -2.37 13.49 -0.58
N LYS A 122 -3.66 13.34 -0.88
CA LYS A 122 -4.49 14.41 -1.47
C LYS A 122 -5.08 15.39 -0.45
N ARG A 123 -5.11 15.06 0.84
CA ARG A 123 -5.81 15.85 1.86
C ARG A 123 -4.99 17.01 2.44
N ASN A 124 -3.70 17.11 2.10
CA ASN A 124 -2.77 18.12 2.63
C ASN A 124 -2.87 18.24 4.17
N VAL A 125 -2.87 17.08 4.83
CA VAL A 125 -2.88 16.95 6.29
C VAL A 125 -1.54 16.40 6.73
N SER A 126 -0.94 17.01 7.75
CA SER A 126 0.29 16.54 8.37
C SER A 126 0.12 16.36 9.88
N VAL A 127 1.02 15.60 10.49
CA VAL A 127 1.10 15.47 11.95
C VAL A 127 2.41 16.09 12.40
N ILE A 128 2.34 17.06 13.30
CA ILE A 128 3.50 17.70 13.94
C ILE A 128 3.50 17.41 15.43
N GLN A 129 4.58 17.74 16.13
CA GLN A 129 4.67 17.68 17.58
C GLN A 129 4.85 19.08 18.14
N ASP A 130 4.19 19.38 19.27
CA ASP A 130 4.49 20.58 20.04
C ASP A 130 5.77 20.42 20.88
N ILE A 131 6.14 21.48 21.60
CA ILE A 131 7.33 21.53 22.46
C ILE A 131 7.31 20.48 23.57
N ASP A 132 6.13 20.01 23.96
CA ASP A 132 5.92 19.02 25.02
C ASP A 132 5.86 17.59 24.45
N GLY A 133 6.03 17.43 23.12
CA GLY A 133 5.99 16.15 22.42
C GLY A 133 4.59 15.65 22.10
N ASN A 134 3.54 16.47 22.29
CA ASN A 134 2.18 16.09 21.95
C ASN A 134 1.94 16.24 20.45
N ASN A 135 1.36 15.21 19.83
CA ASN A 135 1.02 15.24 18.42
C ASN A 135 -0.16 16.18 18.15
N ILE A 136 -0.10 16.94 17.05
CA ILE A 136 -1.15 17.83 16.56
C ILE A 136 -1.34 17.57 15.06
N VAL A 137 -2.59 17.32 14.65
CA VAL A 137 -2.95 17.18 13.24
C VAL A 137 -3.11 18.56 12.59
N VAL A 138 -2.26 18.92 11.64
CA VAL A 138 -2.36 20.17 10.89
C VAL A 138 -3.12 19.93 9.59
N ILE A 139 -4.26 20.60 9.42
CA ILE A 139 -5.08 20.54 8.20
C ILE A 139 -4.81 21.83 7.42
N ASN A 140 -3.96 21.76 6.40
CA ASN A 140 -3.48 22.94 5.69
C ASN A 140 -4.51 23.53 4.73
N ASP A 141 -5.39 22.70 4.17
CA ASP A 141 -6.44 23.15 3.26
C ASP A 141 -7.80 23.20 3.94
N ILE A 142 -8.41 24.38 3.97
CA ILE A 142 -9.78 24.54 4.48
C ILE A 142 -10.76 24.37 3.33
N ILE A 143 -11.41 23.20 3.22
CA ILE A 143 -12.43 22.97 2.19
C ILE A 143 -13.81 23.49 2.61
N PHE A 144 -14.15 23.48 3.91
CA PHE A 144 -15.41 23.99 4.41
C PHE A 144 -15.26 25.45 4.88
N LYS A 145 -15.31 26.38 3.92
CA LYS A 145 -14.96 27.81 4.08
C LYS A 145 -16.11 28.72 4.57
N GLY A 146 -17.27 28.19 4.94
CA GLY A 146 -18.46 28.99 5.26
C GLY A 146 -18.22 30.06 6.34
N LYS A 147 -18.22 31.35 5.96
CA LYS A 147 -17.97 32.49 6.87
C LYS A 147 -19.12 32.73 7.88
N ARG A 148 -20.36 32.40 7.52
CA ARG A 148 -21.57 32.60 8.37
C ARG A 148 -22.23 31.30 8.82
N SER A 149 -22.22 30.27 7.98
CA SER A 149 -22.79 28.95 8.28
C SER A 149 -22.09 27.86 7.46
N ILE A 150 -22.01 26.65 8.03
CA ILE A 150 -21.46 25.46 7.38
C ILE A 150 -22.60 24.71 6.68
N ASN A 151 -22.38 24.30 5.43
CA ASN A 151 -23.26 23.36 4.76
C ASN A 151 -22.92 21.93 5.22
N TRP A 152 -23.63 21.46 6.25
CA TRP A 152 -23.43 20.13 6.82
C TRP A 152 -23.74 18.98 5.86
N LYS A 153 -24.48 19.23 4.77
CA LYS A 153 -24.70 18.22 3.71
C LYS A 153 -23.39 17.90 2.98
N ASP A 154 -22.57 18.91 2.71
CA ASP A 154 -21.29 18.72 2.03
C ASP A 154 -20.30 17.98 2.94
N VAL A 155 -20.30 18.30 4.24
CA VAL A 155 -19.50 17.58 5.24
C VAL A 155 -19.94 16.10 5.30
N ARG A 156 -21.25 15.85 5.30
CA ARG A 156 -21.80 14.48 5.27
C ARG A 156 -21.36 13.72 4.03
N GLU A 157 -21.43 14.35 2.86
CA GLU A 157 -21.02 13.72 1.61
C GLU A 157 -19.52 13.39 1.61
N TYR A 158 -18.70 14.33 2.10
CA TYR A 158 -17.26 14.12 2.23
C TYR A 158 -16.93 12.94 3.14
N LEU A 159 -17.62 12.80 4.27
CA LEU A 159 -17.40 11.71 5.24
C LEU A 159 -17.71 10.32 4.68
N LYS A 160 -18.56 10.22 3.65
CA LYS A 160 -18.85 8.91 3.02
C LYS A 160 -17.61 8.27 2.41
N ASN A 161 -16.61 9.06 2.04
CA ASN A 161 -15.36 8.56 1.45
C ASN A 161 -14.55 7.69 2.41
N TYR A 162 -14.81 7.78 3.71
CA TYR A 162 -14.13 7.00 4.74
C TYR A 162 -14.89 5.73 5.16
N ILE A 163 -16.13 5.52 4.67
CA ILE A 163 -16.96 4.38 5.09
C ILE A 163 -16.26 3.07 4.73
N GLY A 164 -16.11 2.19 5.73
CA GLY A 164 -15.44 0.90 5.58
C GLY A 164 -13.94 0.94 5.90
N ASP A 165 -13.34 2.13 6.02
CA ASP A 165 -11.96 2.28 6.47
C ASP A 165 -11.84 1.99 7.97
N PHE A 166 -10.60 1.75 8.40
CA PHE A 166 -10.26 1.62 9.81
C PHE A 166 -8.85 2.17 10.06
N TYR A 167 -8.64 2.64 11.28
CA TYR A 167 -7.39 3.27 11.70
C TYR A 167 -7.01 2.76 13.08
N THR A 168 -5.71 2.64 13.34
CA THR A 168 -5.20 2.15 14.62
C THR A 168 -4.74 3.32 15.46
N ILE A 169 -5.21 3.41 16.70
CA ILE A 169 -4.74 4.38 17.68
C ILE A 169 -3.33 3.97 18.11
N ALA A 170 -2.32 4.81 17.85
CA ALA A 170 -0.93 4.45 18.10
C ALA A 170 -0.63 4.22 19.60
N SER A 171 -1.32 4.95 20.48
CA SER A 171 -1.09 4.89 21.93
C SER A 171 -1.66 3.64 22.62
N THR A 172 -2.73 3.06 22.09
CA THR A 172 -3.43 1.92 22.72
C THR A 172 -3.45 0.65 21.86
N GLY A 173 -3.16 0.76 20.56
CA GLY A 173 -3.31 -0.33 19.59
C GLY A 173 -4.77 -0.64 19.22
N ASP A 174 -5.73 0.17 19.68
CA ASP A 174 -7.15 -0.03 19.36
C ASP A 174 -7.42 0.25 17.87
N ILE A 175 -8.10 -0.69 17.20
CA ILE A 175 -8.54 -0.52 15.81
C ILE A 175 -9.94 0.09 15.79
N VAL A 176 -10.05 1.30 15.23
CA VAL A 176 -11.30 2.05 15.11
C VAL A 176 -11.79 2.04 13.67
N TYR A 177 -13.00 1.53 13.46
CA TYR A 177 -13.66 1.42 12.17
C TYR A 177 -14.55 2.64 11.89
N ILE A 178 -14.72 2.96 10.61
CA ILE A 178 -15.64 4.01 10.14
C ILE A 178 -16.92 3.36 9.61
N GLY A 179 -18.01 3.53 10.38
CA GLY A 179 -19.33 2.96 10.08
C GLY A 179 -20.18 3.82 9.12
N LEU A 180 -21.23 3.21 8.57
CA LEU A 180 -22.24 3.87 7.73
C LEU A 180 -23.01 4.98 8.45
N ASP A 181 -23.03 4.95 9.79
CA ASP A 181 -23.71 5.90 10.66
C ASP A 181 -22.92 7.21 10.86
N LEU A 182 -21.58 7.16 10.80
CA LEU A 182 -20.72 8.32 11.10
C LEU A 182 -21.12 9.59 10.34
N PRO A 183 -21.36 9.58 9.00
CA PRO A 183 -21.72 10.81 8.31
C PRO A 183 -22.97 11.49 8.86
N ASN A 184 -23.98 10.71 9.26
CA ASN A 184 -25.22 11.23 9.82
C ASN A 184 -25.02 11.74 11.25
N GLU A 185 -24.30 10.98 12.08
CA GLU A 185 -24.04 11.34 13.46
C GLU A 185 -23.15 12.60 13.55
N TYR A 186 -22.05 12.61 12.80
CA TYR A 186 -21.13 13.74 12.77
C TYR A 186 -21.80 15.05 12.31
N SER A 187 -22.59 14.99 11.23
CA SER A 187 -23.18 16.19 10.61
C SER A 187 -24.54 16.58 11.19
N GLY A 188 -25.22 15.67 11.90
CA GLY A 188 -26.62 15.82 12.32
C GLY A 188 -26.86 15.67 13.82
N SER A 189 -25.82 15.48 14.65
CA SER A 189 -26.01 15.37 16.10
C SER A 189 -26.52 16.68 16.72
N LYS A 190 -27.18 16.58 17.88
CA LYS A 190 -27.60 17.74 18.67
C LYS A 190 -26.44 18.68 18.96
N TYR A 191 -25.25 18.12 19.23
CA TYR A 191 -24.03 18.87 19.41
C TYR A 191 -23.67 19.67 18.16
N THR A 192 -23.66 19.04 16.98
CA THR A 192 -23.36 19.72 15.71
C THR A 192 -24.32 20.87 15.40
N HIS A 193 -25.59 20.75 15.74
CA HIS A 193 -26.56 21.84 15.59
C HIS A 193 -26.36 22.99 16.60
N SER A 194 -25.77 22.72 17.76
CA SER A 194 -25.53 23.71 18.80
C SER A 194 -24.29 24.59 18.57
N ILE A 195 -23.27 24.05 17.90
CA ILE A 195 -22.01 24.77 17.65
C ILE A 195 -22.16 25.79 16.53
N LYS A 196 -21.52 26.95 16.69
CA LYS A 196 -21.57 28.07 15.73
C LYS A 196 -20.19 28.70 15.53
N GLY A 197 -20.07 29.53 14.49
CA GLY A 197 -18.86 30.31 14.22
C GLY A 197 -17.61 29.45 14.08
N THR A 198 -16.53 29.85 14.76
CA THR A 198 -15.23 29.19 14.69
C THR A 198 -15.28 27.70 15.03
N ASN A 199 -16.05 27.29 16.04
CA ASN A 199 -16.12 25.88 16.44
C ASN A 199 -16.89 25.03 15.42
N ALA A 200 -17.93 25.58 14.77
CA ALA A 200 -18.62 24.90 13.68
C ALA A 200 -17.69 24.70 12.47
N LYS A 201 -16.92 25.74 12.11
CA LYS A 201 -15.89 25.65 11.06
C LYS A 201 -14.81 24.64 11.43
N ALA A 202 -14.37 24.63 12.68
CA ALA A 202 -13.37 23.69 13.17
C ALA A 202 -13.87 22.24 13.08
N LYS A 203 -15.10 21.98 13.56
CA LYS A 203 -15.73 20.66 13.40
C LYS A 203 -15.87 20.25 11.94
N ALA A 204 -16.35 21.13 11.08
CA ALA A 204 -16.49 20.79 9.67
C ALA A 204 -15.15 20.34 9.06
N ASN A 205 -14.08 21.10 9.31
CA ASN A 205 -12.77 20.82 8.72
C ASN A 205 -12.00 19.68 9.43
N ALA A 206 -12.30 19.38 10.70
CA ALA A 206 -11.76 18.19 11.37
C ALA A 206 -12.11 16.89 10.63
N ALA A 207 -13.21 16.87 9.85
CA ALA A 207 -13.55 15.75 8.97
C ALA A 207 -12.41 15.38 7.99
N GLN A 208 -11.60 16.36 7.59
CA GLN A 208 -10.48 16.14 6.67
C GLN A 208 -9.33 15.36 7.31
N GLY A 209 -9.16 15.49 8.63
CA GLY A 209 -8.08 14.86 9.39
C GLY A 209 -8.51 13.67 10.23
N ILE A 210 -9.69 13.07 10.00
CA ILE A 210 -10.19 11.93 10.80
C ILE A 210 -9.18 10.79 10.93
N PRO A 211 -8.54 10.32 9.84
CA PRO A 211 -7.53 9.26 9.92
C PRO A 211 -6.42 9.60 10.92
N GLU A 212 -5.81 10.78 10.75
CA GLU A 212 -4.70 11.24 11.56
C GLU A 212 -5.15 11.52 13.00
N LEU A 213 -6.35 12.09 13.19
CA LEU A 213 -6.94 12.36 14.50
C LEU A 213 -7.11 11.08 15.32
N ILE A 214 -7.52 9.97 14.68
CA ILE A 214 -7.62 8.65 15.31
C ILE A 214 -6.21 8.12 15.59
N GLU A 215 -5.30 8.15 14.62
CA GLU A 215 -3.93 7.63 14.75
C GLU A 215 -3.20 8.26 15.94
N ILE A 216 -3.34 9.57 16.16
CA ILE A 216 -2.70 10.30 17.25
C ILE A 216 -3.50 10.34 18.56
N ALA A 217 -4.67 9.71 18.60
CA ALA A 217 -5.56 9.81 19.74
C ALA A 217 -4.90 9.25 21.01
N VAL A 218 -5.17 9.89 22.14
CA VAL A 218 -4.64 9.52 23.45
C VAL A 218 -5.75 9.43 24.49
N GLY A 219 -5.40 8.85 25.64
CA GLY A 219 -6.38 8.50 26.66
C GLY A 219 -7.20 7.28 26.25
N LYS A 220 -8.12 6.87 27.14
CA LYS A 220 -9.15 5.85 26.89
C LYS A 220 -10.12 5.87 28.05
N HIS A 221 -11.13 6.72 27.97
CA HIS A 221 -12.10 6.88 29.05
C HIS A 221 -13.35 6.07 28.74
N PHE A 222 -13.60 5.04 29.54
CA PHE A 222 -14.77 4.18 29.40
C PHE A 222 -16.02 4.84 30.01
N ARG A 223 -17.17 4.66 29.35
CA ARG A 223 -18.48 5.00 29.88
C ARG A 223 -19.50 3.92 29.50
N GLU A 224 -20.27 3.46 30.47
CA GLU A 224 -21.36 2.52 30.22
C GLU A 224 -22.45 3.14 29.35
N ASN A 225 -23.08 2.32 28.51
CA ASN A 225 -24.23 2.77 27.73
C ASN A 225 -25.48 2.78 28.61
N THR A 226 -25.99 3.98 28.90
CA THR A 226 -27.24 4.18 29.66
C THR A 226 -28.46 4.38 28.77
N GLU A 227 -28.28 4.44 27.44
CA GLU A 227 -29.35 4.75 26.51
C GLU A 227 -29.91 3.49 25.83
N ALA A 228 -31.22 3.27 25.99
CA ALA A 228 -31.91 2.10 25.43
C ALA A 228 -31.82 2.04 23.90
N LYS A 229 -31.75 3.19 23.20
CA LYS A 229 -31.64 3.25 21.72
C LYS A 229 -30.33 2.72 21.16
N HIS A 230 -29.28 2.60 21.97
CA HIS A 230 -27.95 2.14 21.53
C HIS A 230 -27.59 0.74 22.04
N TRP A 231 -28.57 -0.04 22.51
CA TRP A 231 -28.34 -1.32 23.17
C TRP A 231 -27.56 -2.36 22.32
N ARG A 232 -27.70 -2.35 20.98
CA ARG A 232 -26.87 -3.16 20.06
C ARG A 232 -25.60 -2.43 19.63
N ASN A 233 -25.73 -1.16 19.26
CA ASN A 233 -24.67 -0.39 18.60
C ASN A 233 -23.53 0.00 19.56
N ALA A 234 -23.83 0.14 20.85
CA ALA A 234 -22.89 0.41 21.93
C ALA A 234 -23.10 -0.60 23.08
N LYS A 235 -23.29 -1.89 22.73
CA LYS A 235 -23.57 -2.99 23.66
C LYS A 235 -22.58 -3.04 24.82
N PHE A 236 -21.31 -2.80 24.52
CA PHE A 236 -20.22 -2.83 25.49
C PHE A 236 -19.79 -1.42 25.93
N GLY A 237 -20.65 -0.41 25.73
CA GLY A 237 -20.41 0.96 26.14
C GLY A 237 -19.66 1.81 25.12
N TRP A 238 -19.10 2.90 25.64
CA TRP A 238 -18.49 3.99 24.90
C TRP A 238 -17.08 4.23 25.40
N TYR A 239 -16.20 4.63 24.49
CA TYR A 239 -14.87 5.12 24.80
C TYR A 239 -14.74 6.55 24.31
N ARG A 240 -14.10 7.38 25.12
CA ARG A 240 -13.66 8.72 24.72
C ARG A 240 -12.14 8.73 24.64
N TYR A 241 -11.64 9.20 23.51
CA TYR A 241 -10.23 9.51 23.28
C TYR A 241 -10.09 10.99 23.00
N ASP A 242 -8.97 11.58 23.41
CA ASP A 242 -8.68 12.97 23.15
C ASP A 242 -7.68 13.10 21.99
N SER A 243 -7.85 14.16 21.21
CA SER A 243 -7.01 14.45 20.05
C SER A 243 -6.93 15.96 19.83
N ARG A 244 -5.97 16.40 19.01
CA ARG A 244 -5.70 17.82 18.76
C ARG A 244 -5.48 18.06 17.27
N PHE A 245 -6.01 19.18 16.78
CA PHE A 245 -5.78 19.61 15.41
C PHE A 245 -5.62 21.12 15.28
N ALA A 246 -4.96 21.55 14.21
CA ALA A 246 -4.72 22.94 13.89
C ALA A 246 -5.34 23.31 12.54
N LEU A 247 -5.90 24.52 12.47
CA LEU A 247 -6.41 25.11 11.22
C LEU A 247 -5.74 26.46 10.95
N PRO A 248 -5.34 26.73 9.70
CA PRO A 248 -4.77 28.02 9.33
C PRO A 248 -5.81 29.13 9.40
N VAL A 249 -5.34 30.31 9.78
CA VAL A 249 -6.04 31.59 9.68
C VAL A 249 -5.34 32.37 8.58
N TYR A 250 -6.10 32.79 7.59
CA TYR A 250 -5.58 33.57 6.48
C TYR A 250 -5.86 35.06 6.70
N ASP A 251 -4.92 35.90 6.31
CA ASP A 251 -5.08 37.36 6.28
C ASP A 251 -5.96 37.82 5.10
N GLU A 252 -6.03 39.13 4.87
CA GLU A 252 -6.82 39.71 3.77
C GLU A 252 -6.23 39.42 2.38
N VAL A 253 -4.93 39.13 2.31
CA VAL A 253 -4.18 38.85 1.08
C VAL A 253 -4.21 37.35 0.74
N GLY A 254 -4.62 36.51 1.69
CA GLY A 254 -4.72 35.07 1.55
C GLY A 254 -3.49 34.32 2.06
N GLU A 255 -2.57 35.00 2.74
CA GLU A 255 -1.40 34.39 3.37
C GLU A 255 -1.75 33.86 4.76
N ILE A 256 -1.03 32.82 5.21
CA ILE A 256 -1.25 32.23 6.53
C ILE A 256 -0.71 33.20 7.59
N GLU A 257 -1.61 33.77 8.38
CA GLU A 257 -1.29 34.66 9.50
C GLU A 257 -0.87 33.87 10.74
N ARG A 258 -1.58 32.76 11.04
CA ARG A 258 -1.32 31.88 12.18
C ARG A 258 -2.10 30.56 12.07
N TYR A 259 -1.83 29.63 12.97
CA TYR A 259 -2.66 28.44 13.19
C TYR A 259 -3.46 28.55 14.50
N ASN A 260 -4.75 28.19 14.44
CA ASN A 260 -5.55 27.98 15.64
C ASN A 260 -5.55 26.49 15.98
N VAL A 261 -5.07 26.15 17.18
CA VAL A 261 -5.11 24.78 17.70
C VAL A 261 -6.42 24.52 18.44
N PHE A 262 -6.96 23.33 18.28
CA PHE A 262 -8.20 22.87 18.86
C PHE A 262 -8.00 21.52 19.54
N HIS A 263 -8.51 21.40 20.75
CA HIS A 263 -8.76 20.13 21.40
C HIS A 263 -10.08 19.54 20.90
N THR A 264 -10.17 18.22 20.83
CA THR A 264 -11.41 17.50 20.55
C THR A 264 -11.43 16.12 21.20
N SER A 265 -12.63 15.60 21.44
CA SER A 265 -12.85 14.24 21.93
C SER A 265 -13.51 13.36 20.86
N LEU A 266 -12.84 12.27 20.51
CA LEU A 266 -13.38 11.20 19.66
C LEU A 266 -14.30 10.31 20.50
N ILE A 267 -15.55 10.15 20.06
CA ILE A 267 -16.52 9.25 20.67
C ILE A 267 -16.54 7.95 19.88
N VAL A 268 -16.16 6.86 20.53
CA VAL A 268 -16.04 5.54 19.92
C VAL A 268 -17.01 4.59 20.60
N ARG A 269 -17.89 3.94 19.83
CA ARG A 269 -18.82 2.93 20.38
C ARG A 269 -18.24 1.54 20.28
N HIS A 270 -18.41 0.75 21.33
CA HIS A 270 -18.05 -0.66 21.33
C HIS A 270 -19.30 -1.50 21.03
N SER A 271 -19.36 -1.95 19.78
CA SER A 271 -20.51 -2.60 19.18
C SER A 271 -20.60 -4.08 19.52
N GLU A 272 -21.78 -4.68 19.34
CA GLU A 272 -22.05 -6.09 19.63
C GLU A 272 -21.12 -7.08 18.91
N ASP A 273 -20.62 -6.71 17.73
CA ASP A 273 -19.61 -7.45 16.96
C ASP A 273 -18.19 -7.35 17.54
N LYS A 274 -18.05 -6.77 18.74
CA LYS A 274 -16.79 -6.54 19.47
C LYS A 274 -15.81 -5.60 18.74
N LYS A 275 -16.31 -4.78 17.81
CA LYS A 275 -15.52 -3.77 17.12
C LYS A 275 -15.78 -2.38 17.67
N LEU A 276 -14.78 -1.52 17.56
CA LEU A 276 -14.83 -0.12 17.92
C LEU A 276 -15.16 0.72 16.69
N TYR A 277 -16.20 1.54 16.76
CA TYR A 277 -16.59 2.41 15.65
C TYR A 277 -16.53 3.87 16.06
N LEU A 278 -15.90 4.73 15.26
CA LEU A 278 -16.01 6.17 15.45
C LEU A 278 -17.47 6.58 15.24
N TYR A 279 -18.06 7.20 16.26
CA TYR A 279 -19.46 7.60 16.27
C TYR A 279 -19.63 9.10 16.04
N ASP A 280 -18.88 9.94 16.75
CA ASP A 280 -18.87 11.39 16.56
C ASP A 280 -17.54 11.99 17.06
N ILE A 281 -17.26 13.23 16.67
CA ILE A 281 -16.18 14.07 17.20
C ILE A 281 -16.83 15.25 17.94
N LEU A 282 -16.59 15.31 19.24
CA LEU A 282 -17.24 16.23 20.17
C LEU A 282 -16.22 17.14 20.87
N ASP A 283 -16.75 18.03 21.71
CA ASP A 283 -15.99 18.87 22.64
C ASP A 283 -14.88 19.71 21.98
N ILE A 284 -15.11 20.10 20.72
CA ILE A 284 -14.20 20.96 19.97
C ILE A 284 -14.10 22.32 20.66
N LYS A 285 -12.90 22.60 21.15
CA LYS A 285 -12.56 23.82 21.88
C LYS A 285 -11.24 24.35 21.37
N LYS A 286 -11.22 25.63 21.01
CA LYS A 286 -9.97 26.31 20.67
C LYS A 286 -9.10 26.38 21.91
N GLU A 287 -7.85 25.97 21.78
CA GLU A 287 -6.86 26.15 22.84
C GLU A 287 -6.47 27.62 22.94
N THR A 288 -6.35 28.10 24.18
CA THR A 288 -5.92 29.46 24.49
C THR A 288 -4.43 29.43 24.80
N SER A 289 -3.62 29.46 23.75
CA SER A 289 -2.18 29.70 23.82
C SER A 289 -1.81 30.82 22.86
N ASN A 290 -0.78 31.59 23.24
CA ASN A 290 -0.22 32.63 22.38
C ASN A 290 0.15 32.02 21.02
N PRO A 291 -0.02 32.77 19.91
CA PRO A 291 0.23 32.26 18.57
C PRO A 291 1.62 31.62 18.47
N ILE A 292 1.69 30.45 17.86
CA ILE A 292 2.96 29.85 17.44
C ILE A 292 3.52 30.79 16.37
N GLU A 293 4.59 31.51 16.70
CA GLU A 293 5.29 32.37 15.74
C GLU A 293 5.86 31.51 14.60
N PRO A 294 5.80 32.01 13.35
CA PRO A 294 6.23 31.28 12.15
C PRO A 294 7.73 30.97 12.10
#